data_AF-A0A8H4J846-F1
#
_entry.id   AF-A0A8H4J846-F1
#
_cell.length_a   1.000
_cell.length_b   1.000
_cell.length_c   1.000
_cell.angle_alpha   90.00
_cell.angle_beta   90.00
_cell.angle_gamma   90.00
#
_symmetry.space_group_name_H-M   'P 1'
#
loop_
_entity.id
_entity.type
_entity.pdbx_description
1 polymer ?
#
loop_
_entity_poly.entity_id
_entity_poly.type
_entity_poly.pdbx_seq_one_letter_code
_entity_poly.pdbx_strand_id
1 'polypeptide(L)'
;MLFIPALLVAMASFAGATEFLNHGQLLNGLENPQWFEKNIPLLDVPDKYIKEVYYYRWQTYKEHLVYTGAQYGYMSSEFLRPVGYGAPYGGIVAAAAHHIAEGRWLRDTRYGQDVANYWLSGPGQFPKPMNNGVNKDTSDWAHEYSFWAANALWKQYLVSGDRDFIVGQLDNLVNQYRGWDSHYNDALGLYWQVRVWDATEYTAASYESSDPYHGGAGFRPTINSYQYGDALAISRIAALQGNSKLEDEYTNRAESLRTATQKHLWDNNSKFYKHRACDNNPSGALLGTRDIMGYIPWAFNLPKDDTQMAAFSQLVDPQGFSAKYSPTTAEWRSKWFMHEAENCCRWDGPLWPYASAQTLTAVENVLYDYPSQNYINSVGLFQK
;
A
#
# COMPACT_ATOMS: atom_id res chain seq x y z
N MET A 1 -5.96 64.11 -34.48
CA MET A 1 -5.60 62.71 -34.22
C MET A 1 -6.11 62.35 -32.83
N LEU A 2 -7.25 61.66 -32.76
CA LEU A 2 -7.88 61.19 -31.53
C LEU A 2 -7.52 59.71 -31.35
N PHE A 3 -6.84 59.37 -30.26
CA PHE A 3 -6.58 57.99 -29.85
C PHE A 3 -7.75 57.50 -28.98
N ILE A 4 -8.38 56.40 -29.40
CA ILE A 4 -9.33 55.63 -28.59
C ILE A 4 -8.58 54.39 -28.11
N PRO A 5 -8.53 54.09 -26.78
CA PRO A 5 -8.03 52.81 -26.32
C PRO A 5 -9.13 51.76 -26.44
N ALA A 6 -8.86 50.68 -27.16
CA ALA A 6 -9.71 49.51 -27.20
C ALA A 6 -9.61 48.75 -25.86
N LEU A 7 -10.72 48.63 -25.14
CA LEU A 7 -10.86 47.70 -24.02
C LEU A 7 -10.85 46.28 -24.57
N LEU A 8 -9.81 45.49 -24.27
CA LEU A 8 -9.89 44.04 -24.38
C LEU A 8 -10.68 43.51 -23.17
N VAL A 9 -11.93 43.13 -23.41
CA VAL A 9 -12.70 42.30 -22.48
C VAL A 9 -12.19 40.87 -22.64
N ALA A 10 -11.40 40.39 -21.67
CA ALA A 10 -11.10 38.98 -21.54
C ALA A 10 -12.39 38.26 -21.11
N MET A 11 -13.10 37.63 -22.06
CA MET A 11 -14.13 36.67 -21.72
C MET A 11 -13.44 35.45 -21.11
N ALA A 12 -13.43 35.36 -19.79
CA ALA A 12 -13.18 34.11 -19.10
C ALA A 12 -14.36 33.17 -19.41
N SER A 13 -14.21 32.33 -20.42
CA SER A 13 -15.11 31.21 -20.66
C SER A 13 -14.96 30.22 -19.49
N PHE A 14 -15.79 30.39 -18.46
CA PHE A 14 -16.08 29.32 -17.53
C PHE A 14 -16.87 28.27 -18.32
N ALA A 15 -16.19 27.22 -18.76
CA ALA A 15 -16.87 25.99 -19.14
C ALA A 15 -17.61 25.50 -17.90
N GLY A 16 -18.91 25.75 -17.81
CA GLY A 16 -19.75 25.15 -16.79
C GLY A 16 -19.61 23.64 -16.91
N ALA A 17 -19.13 22.98 -15.86
CA ALA A 17 -19.15 21.54 -15.78
C ALA A 17 -20.61 21.11 -16.00
N THR A 18 -20.86 20.36 -17.07
CA THR A 18 -22.19 19.80 -17.30
C THR A 18 -22.37 18.71 -16.25
N GLU A 19 -23.20 18.95 -15.22
CA GLU A 19 -23.54 17.91 -14.24
C GLU A 19 -24.43 16.87 -14.93
N PHE A 20 -23.80 15.82 -15.46
CA PHE A 20 -24.50 14.68 -16.05
C PHE A 20 -25.09 13.74 -15.00
N LEU A 21 -24.66 13.85 -13.74
CA LEU A 21 -25.04 12.93 -12.66
C LEU A 21 -26.08 13.58 -11.73
N ASN A 22 -27.11 12.82 -11.36
CA ASN A 22 -28.04 13.23 -10.32
C ASN A 22 -27.42 13.00 -8.93
N HIS A 23 -26.69 13.99 -8.41
CA HIS A 23 -25.98 13.88 -7.13
C HIS A 23 -26.90 13.56 -5.97
N GLY A 24 -28.05 14.24 -5.90
CA GLY A 24 -29.05 14.01 -4.85
C GLY A 24 -29.58 12.58 -4.83
N GLN A 25 -29.74 11.96 -6.00
CA GLN A 25 -30.13 10.54 -6.11
C GLN A 25 -28.99 9.61 -5.68
N LEU A 26 -27.75 9.87 -6.12
CA LEU A 26 -26.58 9.02 -5.82
C LEU A 26 -26.19 9.05 -4.35
N LEU A 27 -26.40 10.18 -3.67
CA LEU A 27 -26.04 10.39 -2.27
C LEU A 27 -27.22 10.20 -1.31
N ASN A 28 -28.38 9.80 -1.82
CA ASN A 28 -29.57 9.58 -1.01
C ASN A 28 -29.32 8.45 0.00
N GLY A 29 -29.66 8.70 1.27
CA GLY A 29 -29.53 7.72 2.36
C GLY A 29 -28.15 7.66 3.03
N LEU A 30 -27.16 8.43 2.56
CA LEU A 30 -25.89 8.57 3.28
C LEU A 30 -26.07 9.51 4.48
N GLU A 31 -25.36 9.27 5.59
CA GLU A 31 -25.56 9.98 6.86
C GLU A 31 -25.31 11.52 6.76
N ASN A 32 -24.43 11.95 5.87
CA ASN A 32 -24.12 13.36 5.65
C ASN A 32 -23.77 13.61 4.17
N PRO A 33 -24.81 13.72 3.31
CA PRO A 33 -24.67 13.83 1.86
C PRO A 33 -23.85 15.03 1.41
N GLN A 34 -23.93 16.17 2.10
CA GLN A 34 -23.18 17.37 1.71
C GLN A 34 -21.67 17.18 1.83
N TRP A 35 -21.21 16.43 2.84
CA TRP A 35 -19.79 16.10 2.95
C TRP A 35 -19.34 15.20 1.79
N PHE A 36 -20.14 14.20 1.42
CA PHE A 36 -19.80 13.30 0.31
C PHE A 36 -19.79 14.06 -1.02
N GLU A 37 -20.83 14.85 -1.29
CA GLU A 37 -20.90 15.69 -2.49
C GLU A 37 -19.67 16.58 -2.64
N LYS A 38 -19.25 17.22 -1.55
CA LYS A 38 -18.04 18.06 -1.54
C LYS A 38 -16.77 17.24 -1.75
N ASN A 39 -16.62 16.09 -1.11
CA ASN A 39 -15.32 15.44 -0.96
C ASN A 39 -15.05 14.26 -1.87
N ILE A 40 -16.03 13.47 -2.29
CA ILE A 40 -15.78 12.23 -3.05
C ILE A 40 -16.07 12.39 -4.55
N PRO A 41 -15.32 11.73 -5.44
CA PRO A 41 -15.78 11.53 -6.81
C PRO A 41 -17.15 10.84 -6.80
N LEU A 42 -18.02 11.16 -7.76
CA LEU A 42 -19.31 10.50 -7.90
C LEU A 42 -19.22 9.50 -9.04
N LEU A 43 -19.74 8.29 -8.82
CA LEU A 43 -19.64 7.17 -9.73
C LEU A 43 -21.02 6.64 -10.05
N ASP A 44 -21.36 6.61 -11.35
CA ASP A 44 -22.52 5.90 -11.83
C ASP A 44 -22.10 4.86 -12.87
N VAL A 45 -22.33 3.59 -12.53
CA VAL A 45 -21.98 2.42 -13.33
C VAL A 45 -23.19 1.49 -13.43
N PRO A 46 -23.30 0.68 -14.50
CA PRO A 46 -24.43 -0.21 -14.70
C PRO A 46 -24.50 -1.34 -13.67
N ASP A 47 -23.36 -1.75 -13.12
CA ASP A 47 -23.32 -2.77 -12.06
C ASP A 47 -23.75 -2.16 -10.72
N LYS A 48 -24.92 -2.59 -10.26
CA LYS A 48 -25.52 -2.11 -9.01
C LYS A 48 -24.65 -2.42 -7.78
N TYR A 49 -24.02 -3.59 -7.72
CA TYR A 49 -23.22 -3.99 -6.57
C TYR A 49 -21.93 -3.18 -6.48
N ILE A 50 -21.25 -2.95 -7.62
CA ILE A 50 -20.06 -2.08 -7.66
C ILE A 50 -20.42 -0.67 -7.18
N LYS A 51 -21.56 -0.13 -7.65
CA LYS A 51 -22.03 1.19 -7.24
C LYS A 51 -22.35 1.26 -5.75
N GLU A 52 -23.08 0.27 -5.20
CA GLU A 52 -23.41 0.23 -3.77
C GLU A 52 -22.15 0.10 -2.89
N VAL A 53 -21.22 -0.77 -3.27
CA VAL A 53 -19.94 -0.93 -2.57
C VAL A 53 -19.10 0.36 -2.64
N TYR A 54 -19.11 1.07 -3.77
CA TYR A 54 -18.40 2.35 -3.91
C TYR A 54 -18.83 3.38 -2.85
N TYR A 55 -20.13 3.63 -2.72
CA TYR A 55 -20.65 4.59 -1.74
C TYR A 55 -20.55 4.06 -0.30
N TYR A 56 -20.68 2.75 -0.09
CA TYR A 56 -20.42 2.13 1.22
C TYR A 56 -18.97 2.33 1.68
N ARG A 57 -17.98 2.09 0.81
CA ARG A 57 -16.56 2.26 1.13
C ARG A 57 -16.20 3.70 1.49
N TRP A 58 -16.83 4.68 0.83
CA TRP A 58 -16.68 6.09 1.22
C TRP A 58 -17.28 6.42 2.58
N GLN A 59 -18.42 5.82 2.95
CA GLN A 59 -18.97 5.95 4.29
C GLN A 59 -18.00 5.39 5.34
N THR A 60 -17.52 4.16 5.14
CA THR A 60 -16.54 3.55 6.04
C THR A 60 -15.27 4.40 6.14
N TYR A 61 -14.70 4.86 5.02
CA TYR A 61 -13.51 5.72 5.08
C TYR A 61 -13.74 6.99 5.91
N LYS A 62 -14.91 7.62 5.73
CA LYS A 62 -15.27 8.82 6.50
C LYS A 62 -15.41 8.54 8.00
N GLU A 63 -16.02 7.43 8.38
CA GLU A 63 -16.13 7.02 9.80
C GLU A 63 -14.77 6.87 10.48
N HIS A 64 -13.74 6.52 9.70
CA HIS A 64 -12.38 6.37 10.19
C HIS A 64 -11.57 7.67 10.23
N LEU A 65 -12.08 8.79 9.70
CA LEU A 65 -11.46 10.12 9.84
C LEU A 65 -11.68 10.67 11.24
N VAL A 66 -10.69 10.47 12.12
CA VAL A 66 -10.72 10.90 13.52
C VAL A 66 -9.98 12.22 13.68
N TYR A 67 -10.68 13.26 14.14
CA TYR A 67 -10.04 14.52 14.47
C TYR A 67 -9.31 14.42 15.82
N THR A 68 -8.00 14.62 15.80
CA THR A 68 -7.09 14.47 16.96
C THR A 68 -6.72 15.81 17.61
N GLY A 69 -7.41 16.90 17.22
CA GLY A 69 -7.23 18.24 17.77
C GLY A 69 -6.45 19.18 16.85
N ALA A 70 -6.38 20.45 17.23
CA ALA A 70 -5.80 21.51 16.38
C ALA A 70 -4.31 21.32 16.08
N GLN A 71 -3.59 20.55 16.90
CA GLN A 71 -2.17 20.31 16.74
C GLN A 71 -1.84 19.28 15.65
N TYR A 72 -2.67 18.23 15.51
CA TYR A 72 -2.37 17.08 14.65
C TYR A 72 -3.42 16.84 13.56
N GLY A 73 -4.55 17.56 13.59
CA GLY A 73 -5.56 17.47 12.54
C GLY A 73 -6.28 16.14 12.53
N TYR A 74 -6.59 15.63 11.34
CA TYR A 74 -7.21 14.32 11.14
C TYR A 74 -6.20 13.17 11.07
N MET A 75 -6.52 12.05 11.70
CA MET A 75 -5.91 10.75 11.43
C MET A 75 -6.93 9.81 10.78
N SER A 76 -6.46 8.72 10.17
CA SER A 76 -7.30 7.61 9.73
C SER A 76 -7.09 6.43 10.68
N SER A 77 -8.11 6.10 11.45
CA SER A 77 -8.08 4.92 12.34
C SER A 77 -8.19 3.62 11.53
N GLU A 78 -7.59 2.53 12.02
CA GLU A 78 -7.79 1.19 11.44
C GLU A 78 -8.97 0.48 12.12
N PHE A 79 -9.04 0.57 13.45
CA PHE A 79 -10.19 0.12 14.24
C PHE A 79 -10.95 1.32 14.80
N LEU A 80 -12.28 1.26 14.78
CA LEU A 80 -13.14 2.32 15.33
C LEU A 80 -12.88 2.59 16.82
N ARG A 81 -12.45 1.56 17.56
CA ARG A 81 -12.05 1.70 18.96
C ARG A 81 -10.53 1.53 19.05
N PRO A 82 -9.83 2.43 19.78
CA PRO A 82 -8.41 2.26 20.04
C PRO A 82 -8.11 0.90 20.67
N VAL A 83 -7.03 0.28 20.23
CA VAL A 83 -6.51 -0.99 20.75
C VAL A 83 -5.23 -0.77 21.55
N GLY A 84 -4.86 -1.73 22.41
CA GLY A 84 -3.75 -1.57 23.37
C GLY A 84 -2.35 -1.45 22.75
N TYR A 85 -2.22 -1.79 21.46
CA TYR A 85 -1.00 -1.68 20.66
C TYR A 85 -1.06 -0.54 19.64
N GLY A 86 -1.98 0.42 19.81
CA GLY A 86 -2.09 1.59 18.94
C GLY A 86 -1.19 2.74 19.38
N ALA A 87 -0.76 3.54 18.41
CA ALA A 87 -0.15 4.86 18.59
C ALA A 87 -1.10 5.82 19.33
N PRO A 88 -0.63 6.98 19.81
CA PRO A 88 -1.49 7.97 20.48
C PRO A 88 -2.73 8.31 19.65
N TYR A 89 -3.88 8.50 20.29
CA TYR A 89 -5.20 8.65 19.66
C TYR A 89 -5.77 7.37 19.03
N GLY A 90 -5.03 6.26 18.99
CA GLY A 90 -5.48 4.96 18.48
C GLY A 90 -5.08 4.65 17.03
N GLY A 91 -4.10 5.37 16.48
CA GLY A 91 -3.59 5.10 15.12
C GLY A 91 -2.82 3.78 15.05
N ILE A 92 -2.90 3.10 13.91
CA ILE A 92 -2.13 1.88 13.61
C ILE A 92 -1.51 2.05 12.23
N VAL A 93 -0.18 1.87 12.12
CA VAL A 93 0.54 2.18 10.88
C VAL A 93 0.40 1.08 9.81
N ALA A 94 -0.01 -0.12 10.19
CA ALA A 94 -0.13 -1.28 9.30
C ALA A 94 -0.85 -0.95 7.98
N ALA A 95 -2.04 -0.35 8.03
CA ALA A 95 -2.77 0.08 6.85
C ALA A 95 -2.60 1.56 6.47
N ALA A 96 -1.66 2.32 7.08
CA ALA A 96 -1.54 3.77 6.87
C ALA A 96 -1.34 4.16 5.41
N ALA A 97 -0.53 3.40 4.66
CA ALA A 97 -0.35 3.67 3.24
C ALA A 97 -1.58 3.30 2.39
N HIS A 98 -2.40 2.33 2.81
CA HIS A 98 -3.72 2.10 2.22
C HIS A 98 -4.67 3.26 2.50
N HIS A 99 -4.66 3.81 3.72
CA HIS A 99 -5.45 4.99 4.07
C HIS A 99 -5.10 6.19 3.18
N ILE A 100 -3.81 6.48 3.01
CA ILE A 100 -3.32 7.56 2.13
C ILE A 100 -3.71 7.27 0.67
N ALA A 101 -3.57 6.02 0.20
CA ALA A 101 -3.89 5.65 -1.17
C ALA A 101 -5.38 5.74 -1.53
N GLU A 102 -6.28 5.51 -0.56
CA GLU A 102 -7.73 5.73 -0.75
C GLU A 102 -8.09 7.21 -0.56
N GLY A 103 -7.55 7.83 0.50
CA GLY A 103 -7.81 9.22 0.88
C GLY A 103 -7.37 10.26 -0.14
N ARG A 104 -6.39 9.94 -1.00
CA ARG A 104 -5.92 10.85 -2.07
C ARG A 104 -7.01 11.29 -3.04
N TRP A 105 -8.12 10.55 -3.13
CA TRP A 105 -9.24 10.89 -3.99
C TRP A 105 -10.22 11.88 -3.36
N LEU A 106 -10.06 12.20 -2.07
CA LEU A 106 -10.83 13.26 -1.42
C LEU A 106 -10.44 14.63 -2.00
N ARG A 107 -11.43 15.44 -2.35
CA ARG A 107 -11.21 16.79 -2.90
C ARG A 107 -10.61 17.75 -1.88
N ASP A 108 -10.97 17.62 -0.60
CA ASP A 108 -10.33 18.38 0.48
C ASP A 108 -9.03 17.67 0.89
N THR A 109 -7.92 18.15 0.36
CA THR A 109 -6.59 17.51 0.51
C THR A 109 -6.08 17.51 1.95
N ARG A 110 -6.66 18.34 2.83
CA ARG A 110 -6.28 18.42 4.25
C ARG A 110 -6.38 17.09 4.95
N TYR A 111 -7.37 16.24 4.61
CA TYR A 111 -7.51 14.92 5.20
C TYR A 111 -6.29 14.03 4.94
N GLY A 112 -5.81 13.98 3.69
CA GLY A 112 -4.61 13.20 3.35
C GLY A 112 -3.32 13.82 3.92
N GLN A 113 -3.23 15.16 3.92
CA GLN A 113 -2.09 15.88 4.47
C GLN A 113 -1.96 15.69 5.99
N ASP A 114 -3.07 15.77 6.73
CA ASP A 114 -3.08 15.55 8.18
C ASP A 114 -2.72 14.10 8.53
N VAL A 115 -3.24 13.10 7.79
CA VAL A 115 -2.88 11.69 7.98
C VAL A 115 -1.38 11.47 7.77
N ALA A 116 -0.81 12.08 6.73
CA ALA A 116 0.63 12.01 6.48
C ALA A 116 1.44 12.70 7.59
N ASN A 117 1.04 13.90 8.02
CA ASN A 117 1.69 14.62 9.12
C ASN A 117 1.59 13.84 10.43
N TYR A 118 0.44 13.24 10.74
CA TYR A 118 0.26 12.41 11.93
C TYR A 118 1.33 11.32 12.01
N TRP A 119 1.59 10.61 10.89
CA TRP A 119 2.58 9.53 10.87
C TRP A 119 4.03 10.02 10.78
N LEU A 120 4.30 11.04 9.96
CA LEU A 120 5.66 11.40 9.55
C LEU A 120 6.27 12.58 10.32
N SER A 121 5.46 13.38 11.02
CA SER A 121 5.91 14.55 11.78
C SER A 121 5.13 14.79 13.08
N GLY A 122 4.28 13.83 13.45
CA GLY A 122 3.33 13.93 14.55
C GLY A 122 3.39 12.71 15.49
N PRO A 123 2.24 12.25 16.03
CA PRO A 123 2.19 11.17 17.00
C PRO A 123 2.82 9.85 16.54
N GLY A 124 2.87 9.58 15.23
CA GLY A 124 3.56 8.43 14.66
C GLY A 124 5.06 8.42 14.96
N GLN A 125 5.69 9.59 15.06
CA GLN A 125 7.13 9.72 15.37
C GLN A 125 7.42 9.69 16.87
N PHE A 126 6.40 9.54 17.73
CA PHE A 126 6.64 9.50 19.17
C PHE A 126 7.29 8.19 19.58
N PRO A 127 8.11 8.20 20.66
CA PRO A 127 8.71 6.98 21.16
C PRO A 127 7.64 5.94 21.54
N LYS A 128 7.92 4.68 21.21
CA LYS A 128 7.17 3.51 21.67
C LYS A 128 8.07 2.52 22.42
N PRO A 129 7.50 1.68 23.30
CA PRO A 129 8.25 0.58 23.90
C PRO A 129 8.82 -0.38 22.84
N MET A 130 10.05 -0.82 23.03
CA MET A 130 10.69 -1.86 22.19
C MET A 130 10.52 -3.23 22.85
N ASN A 131 9.38 -3.89 22.62
CA ASN A 131 9.11 -5.24 23.13
C ASN A 131 8.21 -6.05 22.18
N ASN A 132 8.05 -7.35 22.45
CA ASN A 132 7.29 -8.27 21.58
C ASN A 132 5.80 -7.92 21.43
N GLY A 133 5.22 -7.03 22.25
CA GLY A 133 3.82 -6.64 22.13
C GLY A 133 3.56 -5.52 21.12
N VAL A 134 4.58 -4.72 20.78
CA VAL A 134 4.46 -3.50 19.93
C VAL A 134 5.72 -3.30 19.07
N ASN A 135 6.25 -4.38 18.49
CA ASN A 135 7.52 -4.43 17.75
C ASN A 135 8.77 -4.06 18.56
N LYS A 136 9.63 -5.05 18.82
CA LYS A 136 10.88 -4.88 19.58
C LYS A 136 12.03 -4.27 18.78
N ASP A 137 11.93 -4.24 17.46
CA ASP A 137 13.04 -3.90 16.56
C ASP A 137 13.06 -2.39 16.23
N THR A 138 11.99 -1.66 16.58
CA THR A 138 11.80 -0.25 16.21
C THR A 138 11.33 0.62 17.39
N SER A 139 11.69 1.90 17.39
CA SER A 139 11.54 2.79 18.55
C SER A 139 10.38 3.80 18.47
N ASP A 140 9.68 3.90 17.35
CA ASP A 140 8.57 4.82 17.14
C ASP A 140 7.37 4.16 16.45
N TRP A 141 6.19 4.76 16.57
CA TRP A 141 4.93 4.18 16.11
C TRP A 141 4.81 4.07 14.58
N ALA A 142 5.48 4.92 13.81
CA ALA A 142 5.47 4.88 12.35
C ALA A 142 6.31 3.71 11.79
N HIS A 143 7.14 3.09 12.62
CA HIS A 143 7.91 1.89 12.32
C HIS A 143 7.41 0.65 13.08
N GLU A 144 6.21 0.69 13.67
CA GLU A 144 5.65 -0.52 14.30
C GLU A 144 5.38 -1.63 13.26
N TYR A 145 4.81 -1.25 12.12
CA TYR A 145 4.61 -2.14 10.97
C TYR A 145 5.27 -1.55 9.72
N SER A 146 5.57 -2.38 8.73
CA SER A 146 6.11 -1.90 7.45
C SER A 146 5.16 -0.93 6.76
N PHE A 147 5.72 0.15 6.21
CA PHE A 147 4.94 1.29 5.71
C PHE A 147 5.58 1.87 4.43
N TRP A 148 4.88 1.78 3.28
CA TRP A 148 5.30 2.36 1.99
C TRP A 148 4.85 3.83 1.86
N ALA A 149 5.35 4.66 2.78
CA ALA A 149 4.91 6.03 2.97
C ALA A 149 5.18 6.91 1.74
N ALA A 150 6.42 6.90 1.24
CA ALA A 150 6.82 7.79 0.16
C ALA A 150 6.08 7.46 -1.14
N ASN A 151 5.86 6.17 -1.44
CA ASN A 151 5.09 5.75 -2.60
C ASN A 151 3.63 6.22 -2.52
N ALA A 152 2.99 6.07 -1.36
CA ALA A 152 1.60 6.49 -1.16
C ALA A 152 1.47 8.02 -1.29
N LEU A 153 2.39 8.78 -0.71
CA LEU A 153 2.44 10.25 -0.79
C LEU A 153 2.76 10.76 -2.19
N TRP A 154 3.66 10.10 -2.92
CA TRP A 154 3.90 10.39 -4.34
C TRP A 154 2.64 10.19 -5.17
N LYS A 155 1.92 9.08 -4.95
CA LYS A 155 0.64 8.79 -5.61
C LYS A 155 -0.45 9.79 -5.23
N GLN A 156 -0.43 10.35 -4.04
CA GLN A 156 -1.32 11.46 -3.65
C GLN A 156 -0.95 12.74 -4.40
N TYR A 157 0.34 13.09 -4.46
CA TYR A 157 0.82 14.25 -5.22
C TYR A 157 0.42 14.18 -6.71
N LEU A 158 0.51 13.01 -7.34
CA LEU A 158 0.09 12.85 -8.73
C LEU A 158 -1.40 13.15 -8.97
N VAL A 159 -2.24 13.06 -7.93
CA VAL A 159 -3.67 13.41 -7.99
C VAL A 159 -3.89 14.88 -7.65
N SER A 160 -3.27 15.38 -6.57
CA SER A 160 -3.53 16.73 -6.06
C SER A 160 -2.76 17.83 -6.78
N GLY A 161 -1.60 17.51 -7.36
CA GLY A 161 -0.65 18.49 -7.91
C GLY A 161 0.02 19.36 -6.84
N ASP A 162 -0.15 19.06 -5.54
CA ASP A 162 0.35 19.88 -4.44
C ASP A 162 1.86 19.68 -4.23
N ARG A 163 2.65 20.40 -5.04
CA ARG A 163 4.11 20.32 -5.05
C ARG A 163 4.72 20.78 -3.73
N ASP A 164 4.17 21.84 -3.13
CA ASP A 164 4.74 22.42 -1.92
C ASP A 164 4.61 21.45 -0.74
N PHE A 165 3.48 20.77 -0.62
CA PHE A 165 3.30 19.73 0.39
C PHE A 165 4.27 18.57 0.21
N ILE A 166 4.35 17.96 -0.99
CA ILE A 166 5.19 16.76 -1.18
C ILE A 166 6.68 17.05 -1.04
N VAL A 167 7.15 18.20 -1.55
CA VAL A 167 8.54 18.63 -1.37
C VAL A 167 8.82 18.95 0.10
N GLY A 168 7.88 19.55 0.81
CA GLY A 168 7.97 19.80 2.26
C GLY A 168 8.05 18.53 3.11
N GLN A 169 7.57 17.39 2.61
CA GLN A 169 7.68 16.09 3.29
C GLN A 169 8.98 15.33 3.00
N LEU A 170 9.83 15.81 2.08
CA LEU A 170 10.99 15.04 1.60
C LEU A 170 11.91 14.57 2.73
N ASP A 171 12.24 15.44 3.68
CA ASP A 171 13.09 15.09 4.82
C ASP A 171 12.42 14.05 5.73
N ASN A 172 11.12 14.18 5.98
CA ASN A 172 10.38 13.21 6.78
C ASN A 172 10.33 11.83 6.08
N LEU A 173 10.17 11.81 4.76
CA LEU A 173 10.17 10.58 3.96
C LEU A 173 11.54 9.92 3.94
N VAL A 174 12.62 10.69 3.85
CA VAL A 174 13.99 10.17 3.97
C VAL A 174 14.22 9.58 5.36
N ASN A 175 13.74 10.24 6.42
CA ASN A 175 13.84 9.73 7.78
C ASN A 175 13.05 8.42 7.94
N GLN A 176 11.82 8.37 7.44
CA GLN A 176 10.99 7.16 7.44
C GLN A 176 11.66 6.00 6.67
N TYR A 177 12.22 6.27 5.51
CA TYR A 177 12.92 5.23 4.74
C TYR A 177 14.11 4.66 5.51
N ARG A 178 14.91 5.55 6.10
CA ARG A 178 16.14 5.19 6.82
C ARG A 178 15.89 4.61 8.20
N GLY A 179 14.70 4.79 8.78
CA GLY A 179 14.32 4.10 10.02
C GLY A 179 14.36 2.57 9.90
N TRP A 180 14.31 2.04 8.68
CA TRP A 180 14.50 0.63 8.38
C TRP A 180 15.96 0.21 8.12
N ASP A 181 16.96 1.10 8.22
CA ASP A 181 18.36 0.77 7.91
C ASP A 181 18.92 -0.35 8.80
N SER A 182 18.44 -0.48 10.05
CA SER A 182 18.78 -1.62 10.93
C SER A 182 18.24 -2.97 10.45
N HIS A 183 17.24 -2.95 9.57
CA HIS A 183 16.66 -4.13 8.93
C HIS A 183 17.36 -4.49 7.60
N TYR A 184 18.32 -3.68 7.15
CA TYR A 184 19.03 -3.94 5.90
C TYR A 184 20.17 -4.94 6.09
N ASN A 185 20.27 -5.91 5.18
CA ASN A 185 21.35 -6.87 5.14
C ASN A 185 22.29 -6.55 3.97
N ASP A 186 23.47 -6.02 4.27
CA ASP A 186 24.45 -5.59 3.26
C ASP A 186 24.92 -6.74 2.34
N ALA A 187 25.02 -7.96 2.87
CA ALA A 187 25.51 -9.11 2.12
C ALA A 187 24.55 -9.56 1.01
N LEU A 188 23.24 -9.43 1.23
CA LEU A 188 22.20 -9.80 0.27
C LEU A 188 21.61 -8.59 -0.47
N GLY A 189 21.77 -7.39 0.07
CA GLY A 189 21.13 -6.18 -0.43
C GLY A 189 19.60 -6.17 -0.24
N LEU A 190 19.11 -6.79 0.84
CA LEU A 190 17.67 -6.93 1.14
C LEU A 190 17.35 -6.45 2.55
N TYR A 191 16.13 -5.96 2.72
CA TYR A 191 15.52 -5.72 4.03
C TYR A 191 14.86 -6.99 4.57
N TRP A 192 14.95 -7.23 5.88
CA TRP A 192 14.22 -8.27 6.58
C TRP A 192 13.08 -7.70 7.43
N GLN A 193 12.05 -8.50 7.66
CA GLN A 193 10.95 -8.17 8.55
C GLN A 193 10.37 -9.43 9.20
N VAL A 194 9.81 -9.28 10.40
CA VAL A 194 9.06 -10.33 11.10
C VAL A 194 7.60 -10.28 10.63
N ARG A 195 6.95 -11.44 10.43
CA ARG A 195 5.65 -11.49 9.73
C ARG A 195 4.54 -10.71 10.43
N VAL A 196 4.48 -10.77 11.76
CA VAL A 196 3.52 -9.99 12.53
C VAL A 196 3.75 -8.48 12.38
N TRP A 197 5.01 -8.02 12.29
CA TRP A 197 5.36 -6.61 12.01
C TRP A 197 5.22 -6.22 10.54
N ASP A 198 4.80 -7.16 9.69
CA ASP A 198 4.22 -6.90 8.36
C ASP A 198 2.68 -6.98 8.38
N ALA A 199 2.07 -7.01 9.57
CA ALA A 199 0.63 -7.18 9.82
C ALA A 199 0.07 -8.52 9.31
N THR A 200 0.92 -9.57 9.29
CA THR A 200 0.62 -10.85 8.64
C THR A 200 0.97 -12.06 9.51
N GLU A 201 0.54 -12.05 10.77
CA GLU A 201 0.71 -13.16 11.71
C GLU A 201 0.14 -14.49 11.19
N TYR A 202 0.70 -15.62 11.64
CA TYR A 202 0.25 -16.96 11.23
C TYR A 202 0.18 -17.17 9.70
N THR A 203 1.14 -16.64 8.93
CA THR A 203 1.29 -17.06 7.52
C THR A 203 1.63 -18.55 7.44
N ALA A 204 1.39 -19.19 6.28
CA ALA A 204 1.81 -20.58 6.03
C ALA A 204 3.31 -20.81 6.33
N ALA A 205 4.14 -19.80 6.04
CA ALA A 205 5.56 -19.77 6.35
C ALA A 205 5.88 -19.76 7.85
N SER A 206 5.00 -19.21 8.68
CA SER A 206 5.24 -19.04 10.11
C SER A 206 5.15 -20.37 10.87
N TYR A 207 4.30 -21.29 10.42
CA TYR A 207 4.20 -22.65 10.98
C TYR A 207 5.41 -23.54 10.70
N GLU A 208 6.33 -23.10 9.84
CA GLU A 208 7.63 -23.77 9.64
C GLU A 208 8.69 -23.28 10.65
N SER A 209 8.32 -22.37 11.56
CA SER A 209 9.17 -21.88 12.64
C SER A 209 8.70 -22.37 14.01
N SER A 210 9.53 -22.17 15.04
CA SER A 210 9.16 -22.48 16.43
C SER A 210 8.19 -21.48 17.07
N ASP A 211 7.89 -20.37 16.39
CA ASP A 211 6.97 -19.33 16.85
C ASP A 211 5.96 -19.02 15.72
N PRO A 212 4.83 -19.75 15.66
CA PRO A 212 3.85 -19.60 14.59
C PRO A 212 3.20 -18.22 14.50
N TYR A 213 3.14 -17.46 15.60
CA TYR A 213 2.54 -16.12 15.60
C TYR A 213 3.45 -15.12 14.88
N HIS A 214 4.72 -15.05 15.28
CA HIS A 214 5.68 -14.10 14.68
C HIS A 214 6.28 -14.62 13.36
N GLY A 215 6.47 -15.93 13.25
CA GLY A 215 7.08 -16.63 12.11
C GLY A 215 8.60 -16.43 11.95
N GLY A 216 9.24 -15.66 12.84
CA GLY A 216 10.67 -15.29 12.76
C GLY A 216 10.98 -14.17 11.76
N ALA A 217 12.24 -13.75 11.67
CA ALA A 217 12.69 -12.76 10.69
C ALA A 217 12.86 -13.38 9.29
N GLY A 218 12.64 -12.59 8.25
CA GLY A 218 12.90 -13.04 6.90
C GLY A 218 12.92 -11.94 5.85
N PHE A 219 13.64 -12.22 4.77
CA PHE A 219 13.65 -11.39 3.58
C PHE A 219 12.37 -11.65 2.79
N ARG A 220 11.50 -10.64 2.75
CA ARG A 220 10.12 -10.77 2.29
C ARG A 220 9.85 -9.93 1.05
N PRO A 221 9.04 -10.42 0.09
CA PRO A 221 8.58 -9.60 -1.03
C PRO A 221 7.85 -8.31 -0.61
N THR A 222 7.26 -8.26 0.59
CA THR A 222 6.63 -7.06 1.20
C THR A 222 7.60 -5.90 1.36
N ILE A 223 8.37 -5.87 2.45
CA ILE A 223 9.22 -4.74 2.86
C ILE A 223 10.25 -4.36 1.77
N ASN A 224 10.74 -5.34 1.00
CA ASN A 224 11.66 -5.06 -0.11
C ASN A 224 10.97 -4.33 -1.26
N SER A 225 9.71 -4.64 -1.56
CA SER A 225 8.94 -3.89 -2.57
C SER A 225 8.50 -2.52 -2.04
N TYR A 226 8.16 -2.43 -0.74
CA TYR A 226 7.82 -1.17 -0.09
C TYR A 226 9.00 -0.19 -0.13
N GLN A 227 10.18 -0.61 0.34
CA GLN A 227 11.40 0.19 0.27
C GLN A 227 11.79 0.49 -1.19
N TYR A 228 11.59 -0.43 -2.13
CA TYR A 228 11.83 -0.13 -3.56
C TYR A 228 10.92 1.01 -4.06
N GLY A 229 9.61 0.90 -3.80
CA GLY A 229 8.63 1.91 -4.18
C GLY A 229 8.87 3.26 -3.52
N ASP A 230 9.28 3.25 -2.26
CA ASP A 230 9.59 4.46 -1.50
C ASP A 230 10.89 5.12 -1.97
N ALA A 231 11.92 4.32 -2.29
CA ALA A 231 13.15 4.86 -2.87
C ALA A 231 12.91 5.55 -4.22
N LEU A 232 12.10 4.95 -5.10
CA LEU A 232 11.71 5.60 -6.36
C LEU A 232 10.88 6.87 -6.15
N ALA A 233 10.00 6.88 -5.14
CA ALA A 233 9.22 8.07 -4.83
C ALA A 233 10.13 9.20 -4.31
N ILE A 234 11.03 8.89 -3.37
CA ILE A 234 11.99 9.86 -2.82
C ILE A 234 12.88 10.43 -3.92
N SER A 235 13.38 9.60 -4.85
CA SER A 235 14.21 10.11 -5.94
C SER A 235 13.44 11.11 -6.83
N ARG A 236 12.18 10.82 -7.15
CA ARG A 236 11.31 11.72 -7.92
C ARG A 236 10.99 13.02 -7.18
N ILE A 237 10.76 12.96 -5.87
CA ILE A 237 10.51 14.15 -5.05
C ILE A 237 11.78 15.01 -4.93
N ALA A 238 12.94 14.36 -4.77
CA ALA A 238 14.23 15.05 -4.78
C ALA A 238 14.48 15.75 -6.13
N ALA A 239 14.14 15.11 -7.24
CA ALA A 239 14.18 15.72 -8.57
C ALA A 239 13.27 16.96 -8.66
N LEU A 240 12.05 16.90 -8.11
CA LEU A 240 11.15 18.06 -8.05
C LEU A 240 11.78 19.22 -7.26
N GLN A 241 12.54 18.94 -6.19
CA GLN A 241 13.25 19.94 -5.39
C GLN A 241 14.53 20.47 -6.09
N GLY A 242 15.02 19.80 -7.13
CA GLY A 242 16.31 20.09 -7.76
C GLY A 242 17.52 19.52 -7.01
N ASN A 243 17.30 18.53 -6.13
CA ASN A 243 18.34 17.89 -5.33
C ASN A 243 18.87 16.63 -6.04
N SER A 244 19.72 16.84 -7.06
CA SER A 244 20.24 15.76 -7.91
C SER A 244 21.03 14.70 -7.14
N LYS A 245 21.75 15.10 -6.07
CA LYS A 245 22.51 14.16 -5.23
C LYS A 245 21.59 13.15 -4.54
N LEU A 246 20.48 13.61 -3.99
CA LEU A 246 19.52 12.75 -3.30
C LEU A 246 18.71 11.91 -4.30
N GLU A 247 18.37 12.49 -5.45
CA GLU A 247 17.78 11.77 -6.57
C GLU A 247 18.66 10.57 -7.00
N ASP A 248 19.95 10.82 -7.24
CA ASP A 248 20.91 9.77 -7.62
C ASP A 248 21.05 8.70 -6.55
N GLU A 249 21.15 9.09 -5.27
CA GLU A 249 21.26 8.14 -4.16
C GLU A 249 20.07 7.17 -4.16
N TYR A 250 18.85 7.71 -4.17
CA TYR A 250 17.64 6.90 -4.04
C TYR A 250 17.28 6.13 -5.31
N THR A 251 17.65 6.65 -6.48
CA THR A 251 17.58 5.88 -7.73
C THR A 251 18.50 4.64 -7.66
N ASN A 252 19.72 4.80 -7.16
CA ASN A 252 20.67 3.69 -7.00
C ASN A 252 20.20 2.68 -5.94
N ARG A 253 19.60 3.14 -4.83
CA ARG A 253 18.99 2.25 -3.82
C ARG A 253 17.87 1.42 -4.43
N ALA A 254 16.95 2.05 -5.17
CA ALA A 254 15.85 1.34 -5.84
C ALA A 254 16.36 0.27 -6.82
N GLU A 255 17.30 0.62 -7.70
CA GLU A 255 17.84 -0.33 -8.67
C GLU A 255 18.64 -1.48 -8.02
N SER A 256 19.37 -1.20 -6.94
CA SER A 256 20.07 -2.22 -6.15
C SER A 256 19.08 -3.20 -5.51
N LEU A 257 18.03 -2.68 -4.88
CA LEU A 257 17.01 -3.47 -4.19
C LEU A 257 16.16 -4.30 -5.16
N ARG A 258 15.85 -3.74 -6.34
CA ARG A 258 15.21 -4.49 -7.45
C ARG A 258 16.07 -5.68 -7.85
N THR A 259 17.36 -5.46 -8.06
CA THR A 259 18.32 -6.51 -8.47
C THR A 259 18.43 -7.59 -7.40
N ALA A 260 18.54 -7.20 -6.13
CA ALA A 260 18.60 -8.12 -5.00
C ALA A 260 17.30 -8.94 -4.87
N THR A 261 16.14 -8.28 -4.94
CA THR A 261 14.81 -8.92 -4.88
C THR A 261 14.67 -9.96 -5.98
N GLN A 262 15.03 -9.59 -7.22
CA GLN A 262 15.02 -10.52 -8.35
C GLN A 262 15.94 -11.72 -8.13
N LYS A 263 17.17 -11.48 -7.68
CA LYS A 263 18.18 -12.53 -7.51
C LYS A 263 17.83 -13.51 -6.40
N HIS A 264 17.27 -13.01 -5.31
CA HIS A 264 17.19 -13.75 -4.06
C HIS A 264 15.79 -14.21 -3.68
N LEU A 265 14.73 -13.57 -4.19
CA LEU A 265 13.35 -13.88 -3.81
C LEU A 265 12.54 -14.49 -4.96
N TRP A 266 13.02 -14.46 -6.20
CA TRP A 266 12.37 -15.14 -7.32
C TRP A 266 12.72 -16.63 -7.38
N ASP A 267 11.70 -17.48 -7.34
CA ASP A 267 11.85 -18.93 -7.53
C ASP A 267 11.56 -19.32 -8.99
N ASN A 268 12.60 -19.70 -9.73
CA ASN A 268 12.50 -20.11 -11.12
C ASN A 268 11.68 -21.39 -11.34
N ASN A 269 11.57 -22.26 -10.35
CA ASN A 269 10.82 -23.53 -10.47
C ASN A 269 9.32 -23.26 -10.33
N SER A 270 8.94 -22.49 -9.31
CA SER A 270 7.53 -22.16 -9.07
C SER A 270 7.04 -20.94 -9.85
N LYS A 271 7.95 -20.20 -10.51
CA LYS A 271 7.69 -18.94 -11.23
C LYS A 271 6.99 -17.93 -10.33
N PHE A 272 7.54 -17.69 -9.15
CA PHE A 272 6.90 -16.89 -8.12
C PHE A 272 7.90 -16.22 -7.19
N TYR A 273 7.58 -15.02 -6.67
CA TYR A 273 8.35 -14.41 -5.59
C TYR A 273 7.98 -15.04 -4.26
N LYS A 274 8.97 -15.45 -3.48
CA LYS A 274 8.78 -16.16 -2.23
C LYS A 274 9.64 -15.59 -1.12
N HIS A 275 9.21 -15.90 0.09
CA HIS A 275 9.92 -15.55 1.31
C HIS A 275 11.22 -16.35 1.43
N ARG A 276 12.28 -15.70 1.95
CA ARG A 276 13.51 -16.36 2.39
C ARG A 276 13.75 -16.11 3.88
N ALA A 277 13.78 -17.17 4.68
CA ALA A 277 14.06 -17.04 6.12
C ALA A 277 15.48 -16.49 6.37
N CYS A 278 15.63 -15.62 7.36
CA CYS A 278 16.93 -15.09 7.78
C CYS A 278 17.73 -16.14 8.56
N ASP A 279 17.08 -16.73 9.56
CA ASP A 279 17.75 -17.59 10.54
C ASP A 279 17.87 -19.03 10.02
N ASN A 280 18.99 -19.68 10.34
CA ASN A 280 19.24 -21.10 10.06
C ASN A 280 19.07 -21.53 8.59
N ASN A 281 19.29 -20.61 7.65
CA ASN A 281 19.11 -20.86 6.21
C ASN A 281 20.41 -20.62 5.39
N PRO A 282 21.49 -21.39 5.63
CA PRO A 282 22.77 -21.20 4.93
C PRO A 282 22.68 -21.48 3.43
N SER A 283 21.74 -22.33 3.01
CA SER A 283 21.49 -22.61 1.59
C SER A 283 20.83 -21.44 0.84
N GLY A 284 20.20 -20.52 1.57
CA GLY A 284 19.38 -19.46 0.99
C GLY A 284 18.10 -19.96 0.33
N ALA A 285 17.60 -21.13 0.73
CA ALA A 285 16.38 -21.71 0.20
C ALA A 285 15.18 -20.77 0.42
N LEU A 286 14.33 -20.69 -0.59
CA LEU A 286 13.02 -20.05 -0.50
C LEU A 286 12.02 -21.01 0.15
N LEU A 287 11.03 -20.45 0.83
CA LEU A 287 9.98 -21.25 1.47
C LEU A 287 9.12 -21.97 0.43
N GLY A 288 8.50 -23.08 0.82
CA GLY A 288 7.76 -23.92 -0.12
C GLY A 288 6.50 -23.25 -0.68
N THR A 289 5.72 -22.62 0.20
CA THR A 289 4.40 -22.04 -0.10
C THR A 289 4.51 -20.71 -0.86
N ARG A 290 3.70 -20.55 -1.91
CA ARG A 290 3.35 -19.25 -2.48
C ARG A 290 2.35 -18.54 -1.58
N ASP A 291 2.79 -17.40 -1.07
CA ASP A 291 1.97 -16.46 -0.32
C ASP A 291 1.49 -15.36 -1.28
N ILE A 292 0.28 -14.84 -1.11
CA ILE A 292 -0.29 -13.78 -1.95
C ILE A 292 0.63 -12.55 -2.01
N MET A 293 1.41 -12.31 -0.96
CA MET A 293 2.39 -11.22 -0.91
C MET A 293 3.48 -11.32 -1.97
N GLY A 294 3.66 -12.48 -2.60
CA GLY A 294 4.52 -12.64 -3.77
C GLY A 294 4.08 -11.82 -4.99
N TYR A 295 2.86 -11.27 -5.01
CA TYR A 295 2.41 -10.33 -6.04
C TYR A 295 2.82 -8.88 -5.78
N ILE A 296 3.20 -8.53 -4.55
CA ILE A 296 3.51 -7.15 -4.16
C ILE A 296 4.60 -6.49 -5.01
N PRO A 297 5.66 -7.18 -5.49
CA PRO A 297 6.64 -6.57 -6.39
C PRO A 297 6.00 -5.85 -7.60
N TRP A 298 4.95 -6.40 -8.20
CA TRP A 298 4.26 -5.77 -9.32
C TRP A 298 3.42 -4.55 -8.92
N ALA A 299 2.95 -4.44 -7.67
CA ALA A 299 2.23 -3.25 -7.19
C ALA A 299 3.11 -1.97 -7.20
N PHE A 300 4.43 -2.15 -7.30
CA PHE A 300 5.43 -1.09 -7.40
C PHE A 300 6.18 -1.07 -8.74
N ASN A 301 5.78 -1.89 -9.72
CA ASN A 301 6.47 -2.04 -11.01
C ASN A 301 7.95 -2.48 -10.86
N LEU A 302 8.24 -3.33 -9.86
CA LEU A 302 9.60 -3.80 -9.57
C LEU A 302 10.14 -4.78 -10.63
N PRO A 303 9.41 -5.85 -11.02
CA PRO A 303 9.92 -6.81 -12.01
C PRO A 303 10.11 -6.16 -13.38
N LYS A 304 11.20 -6.50 -14.09
CA LYS A 304 11.47 -6.05 -15.49
C LYS A 304 11.50 -7.20 -16.50
N ASP A 305 11.47 -8.45 -16.05
CA ASP A 305 11.45 -9.63 -16.93
C ASP A 305 10.00 -10.03 -17.19
N ASP A 306 9.55 -9.81 -18.41
CA ASP A 306 8.17 -10.05 -18.83
C ASP A 306 7.74 -11.51 -18.66
N THR A 307 8.68 -12.46 -18.67
CA THR A 307 8.35 -13.88 -18.46
C THR A 307 7.82 -14.16 -17.06
N GLN A 308 8.09 -13.27 -16.10
CA GLN A 308 7.70 -13.43 -14.70
C GLN A 308 6.20 -13.20 -14.48
N MET A 309 5.49 -12.58 -15.44
CA MET A 309 4.03 -12.46 -15.41
C MET A 309 3.32 -13.84 -15.38
N ALA A 310 4.04 -14.93 -15.67
CA ALA A 310 3.59 -16.29 -15.44
C ALA A 310 3.09 -16.55 -14.01
N ALA A 311 3.57 -15.78 -13.02
CA ALA A 311 3.09 -15.83 -11.64
C ALA A 311 1.58 -15.59 -11.51
N PHE A 312 0.99 -14.78 -12.38
CA PHE A 312 -0.45 -14.43 -12.34
C PHE A 312 -1.36 -15.59 -12.75
N SER A 313 -0.83 -16.63 -13.42
CA SER A 313 -1.57 -17.88 -13.65
C SER A 313 -2.08 -18.49 -12.35
N GLN A 314 -1.38 -18.25 -11.23
CA GLN A 314 -1.74 -18.77 -9.92
C GLN A 314 -2.92 -18.03 -9.27
N LEU A 315 -3.25 -16.79 -9.69
CA LEU A 315 -4.43 -16.08 -9.16
C LEU A 315 -5.74 -16.73 -9.58
N VAL A 316 -5.78 -17.28 -10.80
CA VAL A 316 -6.97 -17.90 -11.39
C VAL A 316 -6.96 -19.43 -11.26
N ASP A 317 -5.87 -20.01 -10.77
CA ASP A 317 -5.74 -21.45 -10.53
C ASP A 317 -6.52 -21.87 -9.26
N PRO A 318 -7.44 -22.86 -9.33
CA PRO A 318 -8.15 -23.41 -8.16
C PRO A 318 -7.27 -24.11 -7.13
N GLN A 319 -6.02 -24.46 -7.47
CA GLN A 319 -5.00 -24.94 -6.54
C GLN A 319 -4.01 -23.84 -6.14
N GLY A 320 -4.09 -22.68 -6.81
CA GLY A 320 -3.38 -21.45 -6.47
C GLY A 320 -4.20 -20.61 -5.50
N PHE A 321 -4.54 -19.38 -5.88
CA PHE A 321 -5.24 -18.42 -5.02
C PHE A 321 -6.73 -18.26 -5.35
N SER A 322 -7.24 -18.98 -6.37
CA SER A 322 -8.63 -18.87 -6.78
C SER A 322 -9.55 -19.62 -5.82
N ALA A 323 -10.48 -18.89 -5.21
CA ALA A 323 -11.55 -19.41 -4.36
C ALA A 323 -12.90 -18.86 -4.84
N LYS A 324 -13.98 -19.17 -4.09
CA LYS A 324 -15.30 -18.57 -4.33
C LYS A 324 -15.31 -17.07 -4.07
N TYR A 325 -14.59 -16.63 -3.04
CA TYR A 325 -14.39 -15.23 -2.66
C TYR A 325 -12.88 -14.96 -2.67
N SER A 326 -12.24 -15.02 -3.84
CA SER A 326 -10.80 -14.87 -4.06
C SER A 326 -10.30 -13.42 -3.91
N PRO A 327 -8.98 -13.21 -3.74
CA PRO A 327 -7.92 -14.22 -3.59
C PRO A 327 -7.67 -14.69 -2.14
N THR A 328 -7.22 -15.93 -1.96
CA THR A 328 -6.72 -16.46 -0.68
C THR A 328 -5.33 -15.92 -0.36
N THR A 329 -4.93 -15.83 0.91
CA THR A 329 -3.57 -15.36 1.26
C THR A 329 -2.48 -16.41 1.06
N ALA A 330 -2.82 -17.69 1.02
CA ALA A 330 -1.92 -18.78 0.68
C ALA A 330 -2.49 -19.62 -0.47
N GLU A 331 -1.62 -20.27 -1.24
CA GLU A 331 -2.06 -21.21 -2.27
C GLU A 331 -2.78 -22.43 -1.66
N TRP A 332 -3.88 -22.85 -2.29
CA TRP A 332 -4.71 -23.98 -1.86
C TRP A 332 -3.93 -25.28 -1.70
N ARG A 333 -2.92 -25.51 -2.55
CA ARG A 333 -2.07 -26.71 -2.50
C ARG A 333 -1.07 -26.73 -1.33
N SER A 334 -0.98 -25.66 -0.53
CA SER A 334 -0.11 -25.64 0.64
C SER A 334 -0.61 -26.62 1.70
N LYS A 335 0.32 -27.34 2.33
CA LYS A 335 0.00 -28.20 3.49
C LYS A 335 -0.51 -27.41 4.70
N TRP A 336 -0.26 -26.10 4.73
CA TRP A 336 -0.69 -25.19 5.79
C TRP A 336 -1.93 -24.36 5.39
N PHE A 337 -2.55 -24.64 4.25
CA PHE A 337 -3.72 -23.91 3.81
C PHE A 337 -4.85 -24.02 4.85
N MET A 338 -5.32 -22.88 5.37
CA MET A 338 -6.36 -22.78 6.40
C MET A 338 -6.04 -23.53 7.70
N HIS A 339 -4.76 -23.67 8.06
CA HIS A 339 -4.34 -24.40 9.24
C HIS A 339 -4.81 -23.69 10.53
N GLU A 340 -5.73 -24.34 11.27
CA GLU A 340 -6.34 -23.78 12.49
C GLU A 340 -7.04 -22.41 12.30
N ALA A 341 -7.44 -22.09 11.06
CA ALA A 341 -8.03 -20.80 10.68
C ALA A 341 -9.51 -20.63 11.06
N GLU A 342 -9.98 -21.32 12.09
CA GLU A 342 -11.35 -21.20 12.62
C GLU A 342 -11.59 -19.87 13.37
N ASN A 343 -10.52 -19.25 13.85
CA ASN A 343 -10.55 -17.98 14.57
C ASN A 343 -9.70 -16.92 13.84
N CYS A 344 -9.99 -15.64 14.12
CA CYS A 344 -9.09 -14.56 13.74
C CYS A 344 -7.73 -14.73 14.44
N CYS A 345 -6.60 -14.27 13.89
CA CYS A 345 -6.43 -13.55 12.64
C CYS A 345 -5.33 -14.23 11.82
N ARG A 346 -5.67 -15.19 10.96
CA ARG A 346 -4.68 -16.04 10.27
C ARG A 346 -4.46 -15.64 8.81
N TRP A 347 -3.21 -15.71 8.38
CA TRP A 347 -2.76 -15.32 7.04
C TRP A 347 -2.30 -16.51 6.17
N ASP A 348 -2.74 -17.71 6.51
CA ASP A 348 -2.39 -18.97 5.87
C ASP A 348 -3.45 -19.52 4.91
N GLY A 349 -4.37 -18.68 4.43
CA GLY A 349 -5.46 -19.11 3.56
C GLY A 349 -6.64 -18.12 3.49
N PRO A 350 -7.16 -17.60 4.61
CA PRO A 350 -8.32 -16.70 4.59
C PRO A 350 -8.11 -15.49 3.67
N LEU A 351 -9.20 -14.97 3.09
CA LEU A 351 -9.13 -13.72 2.33
C LEU A 351 -8.92 -12.55 3.28
N TRP A 352 -7.97 -11.68 2.93
CA TRP A 352 -7.76 -10.40 3.59
C TRP A 352 -7.98 -9.26 2.58
N PRO A 353 -8.92 -8.32 2.83
CA PRO A 353 -9.10 -7.15 1.97
C PRO A 353 -7.82 -6.33 1.80
N TYR A 354 -6.99 -6.27 2.86
CA TYR A 354 -5.64 -5.70 2.84
C TYR A 354 -4.79 -6.29 1.70
N ALA A 355 -4.61 -7.61 1.68
CA ALA A 355 -3.80 -8.30 0.69
C ALA A 355 -4.44 -8.28 -0.71
N SER A 356 -5.77 -8.37 -0.74
CA SER A 356 -6.56 -8.31 -1.98
C SER A 356 -6.37 -6.98 -2.69
N ALA A 357 -6.39 -5.86 -1.95
CA ALA A 357 -6.14 -4.54 -2.50
C ALA A 357 -4.72 -4.43 -3.10
N GLN A 358 -3.69 -4.89 -2.38
CA GLN A 358 -2.31 -4.90 -2.89
C GLN A 358 -2.18 -5.75 -4.16
N THR A 359 -2.83 -6.91 -4.19
CA THR A 359 -2.83 -7.82 -5.34
C THR A 359 -3.57 -7.23 -6.53
N LEU A 360 -4.71 -6.57 -6.31
CA LEU A 360 -5.44 -5.90 -7.38
C LEU A 360 -4.66 -4.71 -7.95
N THR A 361 -3.93 -3.96 -7.13
CA THR A 361 -2.98 -2.94 -7.61
C THR A 361 -1.86 -3.56 -8.45
N ALA A 362 -1.33 -4.72 -8.05
CA ALA A 362 -0.36 -5.45 -8.88
C ALA A 362 -0.95 -5.90 -10.22
N VAL A 363 -2.20 -6.36 -10.24
CA VAL A 363 -2.90 -6.73 -11.48
C VAL A 363 -3.14 -5.51 -12.37
N GLU A 364 -3.61 -4.40 -11.82
CA GLU A 364 -3.77 -3.14 -12.54
C GLU A 364 -2.48 -2.77 -13.27
N ASN A 365 -1.36 -2.71 -12.55
CA ASN A 365 -0.06 -2.42 -13.12
C ASN A 365 0.32 -3.42 -14.24
N VAL A 366 0.11 -4.72 -14.05
CA VAL A 366 0.40 -5.73 -15.08
C VAL A 366 -0.44 -5.55 -16.34
N LEU A 367 -1.68 -5.08 -16.20
CA LEU A 367 -2.56 -4.86 -17.35
C LEU A 367 -2.24 -3.57 -18.11
N TYR A 368 -1.68 -2.55 -17.44
CA TYR A 368 -1.47 -1.22 -18.03
C TYR A 368 0.00 -0.86 -18.30
N ASP A 369 0.93 -1.29 -17.45
CA ASP A 369 2.34 -0.88 -17.48
C ASP A 369 3.28 -1.96 -18.05
N TYR A 370 2.81 -3.20 -18.19
CA TYR A 370 3.59 -4.31 -18.73
C TYR A 370 3.12 -4.73 -20.13
N PRO A 371 3.98 -5.41 -20.92
CA PRO A 371 3.58 -5.96 -22.21
C PRO A 371 2.40 -6.92 -22.10
N SER A 372 1.60 -7.00 -23.17
CA SER A 372 0.44 -7.89 -23.24
C SER A 372 0.83 -9.35 -22.96
N GLN A 373 0.02 -10.02 -22.16
CA GLN A 373 0.25 -11.39 -21.70
C GLN A 373 -1.06 -12.18 -21.57
N ASN A 374 -0.97 -13.51 -21.45
CA ASN A 374 -2.12 -14.44 -21.47
C ASN A 374 -2.41 -15.14 -20.13
N TYR A 375 -1.70 -14.77 -19.05
CA TYR A 375 -1.85 -15.34 -17.71
C TYR A 375 -3.00 -14.73 -16.92
N ILE A 376 -3.30 -13.44 -17.12
CA ILE A 376 -4.42 -12.74 -16.48
C ILE A 376 -4.99 -11.67 -17.39
N ASN A 377 -6.30 -11.46 -17.36
CA ASN A 377 -6.98 -10.41 -18.12
C ASN A 377 -8.03 -9.72 -17.25
N SER A 378 -8.58 -8.61 -17.73
CA SER A 378 -9.60 -7.81 -17.03
C SER A 378 -10.92 -8.54 -16.77
N VAL A 379 -11.10 -9.74 -17.35
CA VAL A 379 -12.34 -10.51 -17.29
C VAL A 379 -12.22 -11.69 -16.31
N GLY A 380 -11.05 -12.31 -16.19
CA GLY A 380 -10.86 -13.60 -15.50
C GLY A 380 -10.85 -13.56 -13.97
N LEU A 381 -10.69 -12.40 -13.34
CA LEU A 381 -10.68 -12.29 -11.87
C LEU A 381 -12.07 -12.32 -11.23
N PHE A 382 -13.09 -11.86 -11.95
CA PHE A 382 -14.42 -11.60 -11.40
C PHE A 382 -15.54 -12.40 -12.05
N GLN A 383 -15.26 -13.20 -13.08
CA GLN A 383 -16.23 -14.10 -13.68
C GLN A 383 -16.31 -15.43 -12.90
N LYS A 384 -17.23 -15.50 -11.94
CA LYS A 384 -17.79 -16.76 -11.44
C LYS A 384 -19.28 -16.61 -11.13
#